data_AF-A0A2I8VF19-F1
#
_entry.id   AF-A0A2I8VF19-F1
#
_cell.length_a   1.000
_cell.length_b   1.000
_cell.length_c   1.000
_cell.angle_alpha   90.00
_cell.angle_beta   90.00
_cell.angle_gamma   90.00
#
_symmetry.space_group_name_H-M   'P 1'
#
loop_
_entity.id
_entity.type
_entity.pdbx_description
1 polymer ?
#
loop_
_entity_poly.entity_id
_entity_poly.type
_entity_poly.pdbx_seq_one_letter_code
_entity_poly.pdbx_strand_id
1 'polypeptide(L)'
;MQRRQVLAALGALLPAGCLGAKRPETASGVRTEGGFTQVNRTPTPESTPTPEPTETPEPTETPEPTPSDENVDAGDEAIEQVQSAFEAAVEAYTGSDDGALADVSFTSGEFDVRTVLLELDRVQSELAAASTAAVTDDQRDTIADLRVAETFLTQAALAHSYFFESVDRLDTTHATFDEDADADDEIDAVSDAEERFDSTLDRGSDRVSTIKNDVDADAVPAAEPFDDDTYDDTVTLFETTRAVLDDASSGLDRMLQGLDEFQEAREEEDDDDDDEAEDKADEARELFDEAYDFFDDAADAAGDADADDLESLLEDLRDVADERYTDADDFYDDVS
;
A
#
# COMPACT_ATOMS: atom_id res chain seq x y z
N MET A 1 38.70 8.15 6.71
CA MET A 1 38.92 9.61 6.83
C MET A 1 37.65 10.21 7.41
N GLN A 2 37.73 10.89 8.55
CA GLN A 2 36.60 11.58 9.19
C GLN A 2 36.58 13.06 8.78
N ARG A 3 35.40 13.56 8.37
CA ARG A 3 34.90 14.94 8.47
C ARG A 3 33.35 14.82 8.50
N ARG A 4 32.63 14.96 9.62
CA ARG A 4 32.21 16.21 10.34
C ARG A 4 31.84 17.35 9.36
N GLN A 5 30.70 18.06 9.43
CA GLN A 5 29.57 18.13 10.36
C GLN A 5 28.59 19.22 9.81
N VAL A 6 27.29 19.11 10.12
CA VAL A 6 26.33 20.18 10.49
C VAL A 6 25.74 21.11 9.41
N LEU A 7 24.40 21.04 9.28
CA LEU A 7 23.50 22.19 9.50
C LEU A 7 22.16 21.69 10.06
N ALA A 8 21.65 22.45 11.03
CA ALA A 8 20.53 22.13 11.89
C ALA A 8 19.37 23.12 11.71
N ALA A 9 18.21 22.67 12.18
CA ALA A 9 17.14 23.44 12.79
C ALA A 9 16.17 24.25 11.90
N LEU A 10 14.92 23.79 11.89
CA LEU A 10 13.75 24.67 12.03
C LEU A 10 12.66 23.91 12.80
N GLY A 11 12.57 24.23 14.09
CA GLY A 11 11.54 23.74 15.00
C GLY A 11 10.38 24.74 15.15
N ALA A 12 9.18 24.15 15.14
CA ALA A 12 8.00 24.42 15.96
C ALA A 12 7.28 25.78 15.93
N LEU A 13 5.94 25.71 15.80
CA LEU A 13 4.85 26.53 16.40
C LEU A 13 3.55 26.24 15.58
N LEU A 14 2.44 25.66 16.06
CA LEU A 14 1.59 25.96 17.23
C LEU A 14 0.46 24.89 17.43
N PRO A 15 -0.25 24.89 18.59
CA PRO A 15 -0.98 23.75 19.17
C PRO A 15 -2.52 23.77 19.01
N ALA A 16 -3.12 22.69 19.54
CA ALA A 16 -4.54 22.34 19.61
C ALA A 16 -5.46 23.24 20.48
N GLY A 17 -6.76 23.22 20.14
CA GLY A 17 -7.87 23.15 21.12
C GLY A 17 -8.60 24.46 21.50
N CYS A 18 -9.89 24.55 21.17
CA CYS A 18 -10.90 25.36 21.90
C CYS A 18 -12.34 24.93 21.55
N LEU A 19 -12.87 23.94 22.28
CA LEU A 19 -14.30 23.66 22.46
C LEU A 19 -14.71 24.13 23.87
N GLY A 20 -15.86 24.80 24.03
CA GLY A 20 -16.54 24.90 25.34
C GLY A 20 -17.00 26.30 25.76
N ALA A 21 -18.32 26.47 25.82
CA ALA A 21 -19.06 27.69 26.12
C ALA A 21 -19.04 28.13 27.61
N LYS A 22 -19.18 29.45 27.86
CA LYS A 22 -20.21 30.03 28.76
C LYS A 22 -20.24 31.57 28.74
N ARG A 23 -21.45 32.11 28.59
CA ARG A 23 -21.86 33.52 28.78
C ARG A 23 -21.55 34.02 30.20
N PRO A 24 -21.40 35.35 30.35
CA PRO A 24 -22.13 36.03 31.40
C PRO A 24 -22.94 37.24 30.92
N GLU A 25 -24.05 37.43 31.62
CA GLU A 25 -25.04 38.49 31.46
C GLU A 25 -24.63 39.80 32.16
N THR A 26 -25.13 40.89 31.58
CA THR A 26 -25.55 42.15 32.23
C THR A 26 -24.50 43.07 32.86
N ALA A 27 -24.32 44.20 32.16
CA ALA A 27 -23.85 45.47 32.67
C ALA A 27 -25.00 46.27 33.32
N SER A 28 -24.73 47.01 34.40
CA SER A 28 -25.49 48.21 34.79
C SER A 28 -24.81 49.08 35.87
N GLY A 29 -24.83 50.40 35.63
CA GLY A 29 -24.65 51.50 36.59
C GLY A 29 -23.20 51.97 36.75
N VAL A 30 -22.69 53.10 36.22
CA VAL A 30 -23.16 54.48 35.96
C VAL A 30 -23.37 55.35 37.21
N ARG A 31 -22.52 56.41 37.28
CA ARG A 31 -22.68 57.79 37.79
C ARG A 31 -22.33 58.21 39.24
N THR A 32 -21.22 58.97 39.31
CA THR A 32 -21.05 60.40 39.70
C THR A 32 -21.68 61.00 40.97
N GLU A 33 -20.77 61.55 41.77
CA GLU A 33 -20.73 62.91 42.36
C GLU A 33 -21.68 63.32 43.51
N GLY A 34 -21.06 63.82 44.60
CA GLY A 34 -21.60 64.89 45.44
C GLY A 34 -21.43 64.69 46.95
N GLY A 35 -20.67 65.56 47.63
CA GLY A 35 -20.81 65.75 49.08
C GLY A 35 -19.56 66.25 49.82
N PHE A 36 -19.58 67.51 50.24
CA PHE A 36 -18.49 68.26 50.90
C PHE A 36 -18.40 68.06 52.44
N THR A 37 -17.14 68.03 52.91
CA THR A 37 -16.53 68.59 54.16
C THR A 37 -16.81 68.07 55.58
N GLN A 38 -15.67 68.02 56.31
CA GLN A 38 -15.45 68.08 57.77
C GLN A 38 -15.71 66.76 58.53
N VAL A 39 -14.84 66.22 59.40
CA VAL A 39 -13.84 66.77 60.33
C VAL A 39 -12.87 65.63 60.72
N ASN A 40 -11.76 66.01 61.35
CA ASN A 40 -11.05 65.29 62.41
C ASN A 40 -9.71 64.62 62.02
N ARG A 41 -8.62 65.23 62.51
CA ARG A 41 -7.28 64.67 62.47
C ARG A 41 -7.18 63.63 63.60
N THR A 42 -7.06 62.36 63.22
CA THR A 42 -6.69 61.25 64.10
C THR A 42 -5.33 60.73 63.63
N PRO A 43 -4.38 60.43 64.53
CA PRO A 43 -3.03 60.01 64.15
C PRO A 43 -3.04 58.73 63.32
N THR A 44 -2.27 58.75 62.23
CA THR A 44 -2.00 57.61 61.34
C THR A 44 -1.38 56.45 62.13
N PRO A 45 -2.02 55.28 62.21
CA PRO A 45 -1.33 54.08 62.68
C PRO A 45 -0.34 53.63 61.60
N GLU A 46 0.89 53.39 62.04
CA GLU A 46 1.99 52.81 61.29
C GLU A 46 1.49 51.51 60.62
N SER A 47 1.56 51.45 59.29
CA SER A 47 1.13 50.28 58.52
C SER A 47 2.11 49.14 58.76
N THR A 48 1.70 48.17 59.58
CA THR A 48 2.41 46.90 59.74
C THR A 48 2.57 46.24 58.36
N PRO A 49 3.78 45.83 57.94
CA PRO A 49 3.97 45.15 56.66
C PRO A 49 3.10 43.89 56.61
N THR A 50 2.26 43.79 55.58
CA THR A 50 1.56 42.56 55.21
C THR A 50 2.62 41.50 54.91
N PRO A 51 2.61 40.33 55.56
CA PRO A 51 3.54 39.26 55.23
C PRO A 51 3.35 38.86 53.76
N GLU A 52 4.46 38.78 53.03
CA GLU A 52 4.54 38.18 51.70
C GLU A 52 3.94 36.77 51.76
N PRO A 53 3.11 36.36 50.76
CA PRO A 53 2.63 34.99 50.70
C PRO A 53 3.83 34.05 50.59
N THR A 54 4.03 33.21 51.60
CA THR A 54 4.97 32.11 51.55
C THR A 54 4.63 31.23 50.35
N GLU A 55 5.58 31.04 49.44
CA GLU A 55 5.38 30.15 48.30
C GLU A 55 5.02 28.75 48.80
N THR A 56 3.87 28.25 48.35
CA THR A 56 3.48 26.86 48.59
C THR A 56 4.50 25.99 47.86
N PRO A 57 5.21 25.07 48.55
CA PRO A 57 6.17 24.20 47.88
C PRO A 57 5.45 23.41 46.78
N GLU A 58 6.08 23.33 45.60
CA GLU A 58 5.60 22.45 44.52
C GLU A 58 5.44 21.03 45.08
N PRO A 59 4.32 20.34 44.76
CA PRO A 59 4.15 18.96 45.17
C PRO A 59 5.32 18.14 44.64
N THR A 60 6.03 17.50 45.55
CA THR A 60 7.07 16.52 45.20
C THR A 60 6.38 15.35 44.51
N GLU A 61 6.77 15.04 43.28
CA GLU A 61 6.23 13.89 42.57
C GLU A 61 6.46 12.63 43.40
N THR A 62 5.38 11.89 43.64
CA THR A 62 5.48 10.59 44.28
C THR A 62 5.98 9.63 43.21
N PRO A 63 7.09 8.91 43.44
CA PRO A 63 7.60 7.98 42.44
C PRO A 63 6.53 6.94 42.13
N GLU A 64 6.29 6.69 40.84
CA GLU A 64 5.41 5.62 40.42
C GLU A 64 5.91 4.27 40.96
N PRO A 65 4.99 3.38 41.40
CA PRO A 65 5.38 2.06 41.85
C PRO A 65 6.03 1.31 40.69
N THR A 66 7.25 0.80 40.92
CA THR A 66 7.91 -0.11 39.98
C THR A 66 7.05 -1.35 39.79
N PRO A 67 6.84 -1.83 38.55
CA PRO A 67 6.13 -3.08 38.31
C PRO A 67 6.81 -4.25 39.03
N SER A 68 6.01 -5.23 39.46
CA SER A 68 6.53 -6.47 40.04
C SER A 68 7.05 -7.40 38.95
N ASP A 69 8.01 -8.26 39.29
CA ASP A 69 8.55 -9.29 38.39
C ASP A 69 7.45 -10.13 37.74
N GLU A 70 6.43 -10.55 38.50
CA GLU A 70 5.26 -11.29 37.97
C GLU A 70 4.50 -10.55 36.86
N ASN A 71 4.46 -9.21 36.91
CA ASN A 71 3.79 -8.43 35.86
C ASN A 71 4.68 -8.28 34.62
N VAL A 72 6.00 -8.22 34.82
CA VAL A 72 6.96 -8.19 33.72
C VAL A 72 6.90 -9.52 32.97
N ASP A 73 7.02 -10.64 33.70
CA ASP A 73 6.94 -11.99 33.15
C ASP A 73 5.64 -12.21 32.35
N ALA A 74 4.49 -11.72 32.85
CA ALA A 74 3.21 -11.83 32.15
C ALA A 74 3.16 -11.00 30.85
N GLY A 75 3.86 -9.86 30.79
CA GLY A 75 4.00 -9.07 29.56
C GLY A 75 4.86 -9.80 28.53
N ASP A 76 5.96 -10.42 28.97
CA ASP A 76 6.86 -11.19 28.11
C ASP A 76 6.16 -12.43 27.54
N GLU A 77 5.43 -13.19 28.37
CA GLU A 77 4.63 -14.36 27.93
C GLU A 77 3.54 -13.97 26.91
N ALA A 78 2.98 -12.75 27.01
CA ALA A 78 2.00 -12.27 26.05
C ALA A 78 2.65 -11.88 24.71
N ILE A 79 3.89 -11.36 24.72
CA ILE A 79 4.67 -11.09 23.51
C ILE A 79 5.04 -12.40 22.80
N GLU A 80 5.47 -13.42 23.53
CA GLU A 80 5.76 -14.75 22.96
C GLU A 80 4.52 -15.37 22.27
N GLN A 81 3.32 -15.14 22.82
CA GLN A 81 2.07 -15.58 22.19
C GLN A 81 1.77 -14.85 20.87
N VAL A 82 2.13 -13.56 20.76
CA VAL A 82 2.01 -12.82 19.50
C VAL A 82 2.96 -13.41 18.45
N GLN A 83 4.21 -13.68 18.82
CA GLN A 83 5.20 -14.28 17.92
C GLN A 83 4.75 -15.66 17.41
N SER A 84 4.24 -16.52 18.30
CA SER A 84 3.69 -17.81 17.88
C SER A 84 2.45 -17.68 16.97
N ALA A 85 1.66 -16.61 17.11
CA ALA A 85 0.58 -16.33 16.16
C ALA A 85 1.09 -15.85 14.80
N PHE A 86 2.22 -15.13 14.75
CA PHE A 86 2.89 -14.77 13.49
C PHE A 86 3.43 -16.00 12.77
N GLU A 87 4.07 -16.93 13.47
CA GLU A 87 4.52 -18.21 12.88
C GLU A 87 3.37 -18.91 12.15
N ALA A 88 2.20 -19.01 12.78
CA ALA A 88 1.01 -19.62 12.15
C ALA A 88 0.50 -18.81 10.94
N ALA A 89 0.58 -17.48 10.98
CA ALA A 89 0.19 -16.64 9.86
C ALA A 89 1.17 -16.77 8.67
N VAL A 90 2.47 -16.93 8.95
CA VAL A 90 3.50 -17.16 7.92
C VAL A 90 3.41 -18.58 7.35
N GLU A 91 3.13 -19.59 8.17
CA GLU A 91 2.82 -20.94 7.70
C GLU A 91 1.60 -20.92 6.76
N ALA A 92 0.55 -20.19 7.14
CA ALA A 92 -0.63 -20.00 6.28
C ALA A 92 -0.30 -19.27 4.97
N TYR A 93 0.61 -18.29 5.00
CA TYR A 93 1.02 -17.53 3.82
C TYR A 93 1.85 -18.37 2.86
N THR A 94 2.85 -19.07 3.38
CA THR A 94 3.88 -19.76 2.57
C THR A 94 3.54 -21.23 2.32
N GLY A 95 2.58 -21.79 3.07
CA GLY A 95 2.27 -23.21 3.08
C GLY A 95 3.33 -24.07 3.78
N SER A 96 4.30 -23.47 4.48
CA SER A 96 5.43 -24.14 5.11
C SER A 96 5.90 -23.43 6.39
N ASP A 97 6.36 -24.19 7.37
CA ASP A 97 6.83 -23.65 8.66
C ASP A 97 8.11 -22.79 8.53
N ASP A 98 8.91 -23.05 7.48
CA ASP A 98 10.20 -22.39 7.22
C ASP A 98 10.22 -21.62 5.88
N GLY A 99 9.05 -21.30 5.32
CA GLY A 99 8.97 -20.62 4.01
C GLY A 99 9.32 -19.13 4.10
N ALA A 100 10.03 -18.61 3.09
CA ALA A 100 10.14 -17.16 2.91
C ALA A 100 8.91 -16.62 2.18
N LEU A 101 8.45 -15.42 2.56
CA LEU A 101 7.32 -14.78 1.86
C LEU A 101 7.63 -14.57 0.37
N ALA A 102 8.89 -14.25 0.06
CA ALA A 102 9.36 -14.00 -1.29
C ALA A 102 9.46 -15.26 -2.17
N ASP A 103 9.37 -16.46 -1.58
CA ASP A 103 9.43 -17.73 -2.32
C ASP A 103 8.05 -18.20 -2.80
N VAL A 104 6.97 -17.49 -2.42
CA VAL A 104 5.60 -17.88 -2.78
C VAL A 104 5.31 -17.43 -4.22
N SER A 105 4.90 -18.37 -5.06
CA SER A 105 4.59 -18.12 -6.48
C SER A 105 3.25 -17.40 -6.66
N PHE A 106 3.20 -16.47 -7.63
CA PHE A 106 1.96 -15.82 -8.09
C PHE A 106 1.24 -16.60 -9.19
N THR A 107 1.88 -17.63 -9.75
CA THR A 107 1.46 -18.27 -11.00
C THR A 107 1.04 -19.72 -10.79
N SER A 108 1.52 -20.34 -9.71
CA SER A 108 1.28 -21.75 -9.41
C SER A 108 0.71 -21.94 -8.00
N GLY A 109 -0.35 -22.76 -7.88
CA GLY A 109 -1.00 -23.09 -6.61
C GLY A 109 -2.25 -22.26 -6.30
N GLU A 110 -2.88 -22.53 -5.15
CA GLU A 110 -3.97 -21.68 -4.63
C GLU A 110 -3.40 -20.87 -3.46
N PHE A 111 -3.27 -19.54 -3.63
CA PHE A 111 -2.99 -18.64 -2.51
C PHE A 111 -4.29 -18.30 -1.76
N ASP A 112 -4.48 -18.92 -0.59
CA ASP A 112 -5.69 -18.68 0.22
C ASP A 112 -5.50 -17.48 1.16
N VAL A 113 -5.66 -16.27 0.60
CA VAL A 113 -5.61 -15.01 1.35
C VAL A 113 -6.58 -15.01 2.54
N ARG A 114 -7.71 -15.72 2.46
CA ARG A 114 -8.68 -15.76 3.54
C ARG A 114 -8.13 -16.51 4.74
N THR A 115 -7.41 -17.61 4.51
CA THR A 115 -6.76 -18.37 5.58
C THR A 115 -5.68 -17.52 6.25
N VAL A 116 -4.86 -16.80 5.47
CA VAL A 116 -3.85 -15.86 6.02
C VAL A 116 -4.50 -14.77 6.87
N LEU A 117 -5.54 -14.11 6.36
CA LEU A 117 -6.25 -13.04 7.09
C LEU A 117 -6.94 -13.53 8.37
N LEU A 118 -7.36 -14.80 8.43
CA LEU A 118 -7.91 -15.40 9.64
C LEU A 118 -6.85 -15.60 10.72
N GLU A 119 -5.63 -16.01 10.36
CA GLU A 119 -4.53 -16.08 11.32
C GLU A 119 -4.03 -14.68 11.73
N LEU A 120 -4.08 -13.69 10.84
CA LEU A 120 -3.78 -12.29 11.20
C LEU A 120 -4.81 -11.68 12.18
N ASP A 121 -6.09 -12.04 12.10
CA ASP A 121 -7.09 -11.65 13.12
C ASP A 121 -6.72 -12.20 14.51
N ARG A 122 -6.11 -13.38 14.55
CA ARG A 122 -5.56 -13.96 15.78
C ARG A 122 -4.35 -13.16 16.26
N VAL A 123 -3.40 -12.80 15.39
CA VAL A 123 -2.26 -11.93 15.73
C VAL A 123 -2.75 -10.61 16.34
N GLN A 124 -3.75 -9.95 15.73
CA GLN A 124 -4.34 -8.72 16.27
C GLN A 124 -4.94 -8.91 17.67
N SER A 125 -5.62 -10.05 17.90
CA SER A 125 -6.18 -10.40 19.19
C SER A 125 -5.10 -10.58 20.27
N GLU A 126 -4.00 -11.27 19.95
CA GLU A 126 -2.86 -11.44 20.87
C GLU A 126 -2.12 -10.12 21.11
N LEU A 127 -1.96 -9.26 20.08
CA LEU A 127 -1.37 -7.92 20.23
C LEU A 127 -2.16 -7.05 21.22
N ALA A 128 -3.49 -7.15 21.21
CA ALA A 128 -4.35 -6.45 22.16
C ALA A 128 -4.18 -6.98 23.59
N ALA A 129 -4.01 -8.30 23.75
CA ALA A 129 -3.72 -8.93 25.04
C ALA A 129 -2.34 -8.50 25.57
N ALA A 130 -1.30 -8.58 24.74
CA ALA A 130 0.06 -8.14 25.06
C ALA A 130 0.09 -6.66 25.47
N SER A 131 -0.62 -5.79 24.74
CA SER A 131 -0.72 -4.37 25.09
C SER A 131 -1.34 -4.10 26.45
N THR A 132 -2.26 -4.96 26.88
CA THR A 132 -2.89 -4.87 28.19
C THR A 132 -1.96 -5.38 29.29
N ALA A 133 -1.11 -6.37 28.98
CA ALA A 133 -0.15 -6.95 29.90
C ALA A 133 1.14 -6.11 30.04
N ALA A 134 1.49 -5.31 29.05
CA ALA A 134 2.74 -4.55 28.99
C ALA A 134 2.88 -3.51 30.11
N VAL A 135 3.92 -3.67 30.93
CA VAL A 135 4.22 -2.80 32.07
C VAL A 135 5.51 -2.01 31.91
N THR A 136 6.44 -2.46 31.06
CA THR A 136 7.70 -1.74 30.78
C THR A 136 7.61 -0.96 29.47
N ASP A 137 8.53 -0.02 29.27
CA ASP A 137 8.66 0.71 27.99
C ASP A 137 9.18 -0.22 26.89
N ASP A 138 10.19 -1.05 27.18
CA ASP A 138 10.73 -2.04 26.23
C ASP A 138 9.64 -2.99 25.68
N GLN A 139 8.70 -3.44 26.54
CA GLN A 139 7.56 -4.27 26.11
C GLN A 139 6.62 -3.49 25.19
N ARG A 140 6.35 -2.22 25.51
CA ARG A 140 5.46 -1.37 24.68
C ARG A 140 6.08 -1.07 23.33
N ASP A 141 7.38 -0.83 23.29
CA ASP A 141 8.15 -0.60 22.07
C ASP A 141 8.13 -1.87 21.20
N THR A 142 8.44 -3.04 21.78
CA THR A 142 8.35 -4.33 21.07
C THR A 142 6.94 -4.57 20.50
N ILE A 143 5.89 -4.30 21.27
CA ILE A 143 4.50 -4.46 20.78
C ILE A 143 4.16 -3.43 19.70
N ALA A 144 4.77 -2.24 19.70
CA ALA A 144 4.60 -1.27 18.63
C ALA A 144 5.23 -1.79 17.33
N ASP A 145 6.42 -2.37 17.40
CA ASP A 145 7.10 -2.96 16.24
C ASP A 145 6.33 -4.16 15.69
N LEU A 146 5.84 -5.05 16.56
CA LEU A 146 4.98 -6.18 16.17
C LEU A 146 3.69 -5.74 15.46
N ARG A 147 3.13 -4.56 15.77
CA ARG A 147 1.98 -4.03 15.00
C ARG A 147 2.37 -3.58 13.61
N VAL A 148 3.57 -3.03 13.43
CA VAL A 148 4.09 -2.67 12.12
C VAL A 148 4.28 -3.94 11.29
N ALA A 149 4.84 -5.00 11.88
CA ALA A 149 4.98 -6.31 11.23
C ALA A 149 3.61 -6.93 10.84
N GLU A 150 2.56 -6.75 11.67
CA GLU A 150 1.20 -7.22 11.34
C GLU A 150 0.62 -6.44 10.16
N THR A 151 0.84 -5.13 10.12
CA THR A 151 0.43 -4.29 8.99
C THR A 151 1.16 -4.69 7.71
N PHE A 152 2.47 -4.94 7.80
CA PHE A 152 3.30 -5.43 6.70
C PHE A 152 2.73 -6.74 6.13
N LEU A 153 2.59 -7.79 6.96
CA LEU A 153 2.11 -9.09 6.49
C LEU A 153 0.68 -9.02 5.93
N THR A 154 -0.18 -8.18 6.51
CA THR A 154 -1.53 -7.94 5.98
C THR A 154 -1.49 -7.32 4.59
N GLN A 155 -0.69 -6.27 4.38
CA GLN A 155 -0.60 -5.66 3.05
C GLN A 155 0.08 -6.59 2.05
N ALA A 156 1.10 -7.35 2.47
CA ALA A 156 1.78 -8.32 1.63
C ALA A 156 0.82 -9.44 1.17
N ALA A 157 -0.02 -9.95 2.06
CA ALA A 157 -1.03 -10.96 1.71
C ALA A 157 -2.07 -10.42 0.73
N LEU A 158 -2.50 -9.16 0.91
CA LEU A 158 -3.43 -8.52 -0.02
C LEU A 158 -2.77 -8.24 -1.38
N ALA A 159 -1.54 -7.74 -1.42
CA ALA A 159 -0.78 -7.51 -2.65
C ALA A 159 -0.64 -8.81 -3.44
N HIS A 160 -0.22 -9.87 -2.76
CA HIS A 160 -0.05 -11.19 -3.35
C HIS A 160 -1.35 -11.72 -3.94
N SER A 161 -2.46 -11.64 -3.20
CA SER A 161 -3.77 -12.06 -3.69
C SER A 161 -4.21 -11.29 -4.94
N TYR A 162 -3.90 -10.01 -5.05
CA TYR A 162 -4.25 -9.22 -6.23
C TYR A 162 -3.35 -9.58 -7.41
N PHE A 163 -2.04 -9.73 -7.23
CA PHE A 163 -1.17 -10.15 -8.34
C PHE A 163 -1.47 -11.56 -8.83
N PHE A 164 -1.80 -12.49 -7.93
CA PHE A 164 -2.30 -13.81 -8.30
C PHE A 164 -3.59 -13.71 -9.14
N GLU A 165 -4.56 -12.89 -8.71
CA GLU A 165 -5.77 -12.66 -9.49
C GLU A 165 -5.45 -11.96 -10.83
N SER A 166 -4.51 -11.03 -10.90
CA SER A 166 -4.08 -10.39 -12.14
C SER A 166 -3.53 -11.40 -13.15
N VAL A 167 -2.72 -12.37 -12.73
CA VAL A 167 -2.23 -13.43 -13.63
C VAL A 167 -3.40 -14.29 -14.17
N ASP A 168 -4.36 -14.66 -13.32
CA ASP A 168 -5.58 -15.39 -13.76
C ASP A 168 -6.44 -14.56 -14.74
N ARG A 169 -6.49 -13.23 -14.54
CA ARG A 169 -7.17 -12.32 -15.48
C ARG A 169 -6.42 -12.22 -16.80
N LEU A 170 -5.09 -12.16 -16.78
CA LEU A 170 -4.28 -12.13 -17.99
C LEU A 170 -4.47 -13.40 -18.83
N ASP A 171 -4.51 -14.57 -18.19
CA ASP A 171 -4.85 -15.85 -18.85
C ASP A 171 -6.27 -15.84 -19.43
N THR A 172 -7.22 -15.26 -18.69
CA THR A 172 -8.59 -15.06 -19.20
C THR A 172 -8.61 -14.15 -20.43
N THR A 173 -7.84 -13.06 -20.44
CA THR A 173 -7.71 -12.15 -21.59
C THR A 173 -7.06 -12.85 -22.77
N HIS A 174 -5.97 -13.60 -22.55
CA HIS A 174 -5.36 -14.42 -23.60
C HIS A 174 -6.40 -15.36 -24.23
N ALA A 175 -7.21 -16.05 -23.42
CA ALA A 175 -8.26 -16.93 -23.91
C ALA A 175 -9.42 -16.23 -24.66
N THR A 176 -9.48 -14.89 -24.66
CA THR A 176 -10.46 -14.13 -25.46
C THR A 176 -9.99 -13.85 -26.88
N PHE A 177 -8.68 -13.92 -27.16
CA PHE A 177 -8.17 -13.89 -28.52
C PHE A 177 -8.51 -15.21 -29.21
N ASP A 178 -9.69 -15.27 -29.83
CA ASP A 178 -10.20 -16.43 -30.57
C ASP A 178 -10.27 -16.06 -32.06
N GLU A 179 -9.50 -16.75 -32.89
CA GLU A 179 -9.45 -16.57 -34.35
C GLU A 179 -10.84 -16.71 -35.02
N ASP A 180 -11.77 -17.45 -34.40
CA ASP A 180 -13.09 -17.72 -34.96
C ASP A 180 -14.17 -16.69 -34.54
N ALA A 181 -13.83 -15.70 -33.70
CA ALA A 181 -14.77 -14.67 -33.24
C ALA A 181 -15.04 -13.60 -34.31
N ASP A 182 -16.25 -13.00 -34.26
CA ASP A 182 -16.51 -11.77 -35.00
C ASP A 182 -15.65 -10.64 -34.39
N ALA A 183 -15.00 -9.81 -35.22
CA ALA A 183 -14.00 -8.83 -34.75
C ALA A 183 -14.55 -7.84 -33.69
N ASP A 184 -15.79 -7.36 -33.87
CA ASP A 184 -16.50 -6.54 -32.88
C ASP A 184 -16.64 -7.26 -31.53
N ASP A 185 -17.04 -8.53 -31.57
CA ASP A 185 -17.26 -9.33 -30.36
C ASP A 185 -15.91 -9.66 -29.67
N GLU A 186 -14.82 -9.80 -30.44
CA GLU A 186 -13.46 -9.98 -29.93
C GLU A 186 -12.96 -8.73 -29.21
N ILE A 187 -13.02 -7.55 -29.84
CA ILE A 187 -12.57 -6.28 -29.24
C ILE A 187 -13.32 -6.00 -27.95
N ASP A 188 -14.66 -6.14 -27.96
CA ASP A 188 -15.48 -5.96 -26.77
C ASP A 188 -15.06 -6.94 -25.66
N ALA A 189 -14.82 -8.22 -25.98
CA ALA A 189 -14.44 -9.24 -25.00
C ALA A 189 -13.05 -9.01 -24.40
N VAL A 190 -12.07 -8.67 -25.24
CA VAL A 190 -10.69 -8.39 -24.83
C VAL A 190 -10.67 -7.13 -23.97
N SER A 191 -11.36 -6.06 -24.37
CA SER A 191 -11.43 -4.81 -23.60
C SER A 191 -12.06 -5.01 -22.22
N ASP A 192 -13.13 -5.80 -22.15
CA ASP A 192 -13.78 -6.15 -20.88
C ASP A 192 -12.87 -7.00 -19.96
N ALA A 193 -12.00 -7.82 -20.55
CA ALA A 193 -11.06 -8.67 -19.81
C ALA A 193 -9.84 -7.86 -19.33
N GLU A 194 -9.30 -7.00 -20.19
CA GLU A 194 -8.24 -6.04 -19.90
C GLU A 194 -8.64 -5.10 -18.75
N GLU A 195 -9.82 -4.46 -18.79
CA GLU A 195 -10.25 -3.55 -17.70
C GLU A 195 -10.27 -4.26 -16.33
N ARG A 196 -10.59 -5.57 -16.31
CA ARG A 196 -10.60 -6.39 -15.10
C ARG A 196 -9.19 -6.75 -14.64
N PHE A 197 -8.29 -7.03 -15.58
CA PHE A 197 -6.87 -7.23 -15.32
C PHE A 197 -6.27 -5.98 -14.68
N ASP A 198 -6.41 -4.82 -15.34
CA ASP A 198 -5.89 -3.53 -14.91
C ASP A 198 -6.43 -3.11 -13.55
N SER A 199 -7.74 -3.24 -13.33
CA SER A 199 -8.33 -2.91 -12.02
C SER A 199 -7.76 -3.77 -10.88
N THR A 200 -7.35 -5.00 -11.18
CA THR A 200 -6.77 -5.91 -10.18
C THR A 200 -5.30 -5.58 -9.95
N LEU A 201 -4.56 -5.29 -11.03
CA LEU A 201 -3.16 -4.86 -10.98
C LEU A 201 -3.00 -3.57 -10.17
N ASP A 202 -3.86 -2.59 -10.40
CA ASP A 202 -3.91 -1.33 -9.63
C ASP A 202 -4.11 -1.57 -8.13
N ARG A 203 -5.01 -2.49 -7.77
CA ARG A 203 -5.25 -2.82 -6.35
C ARG A 203 -4.03 -3.47 -5.71
N GLY A 204 -3.32 -4.34 -6.41
CA GLY A 204 -2.05 -4.90 -5.94
C GLY A 204 -0.99 -3.81 -5.76
N SER A 205 -0.83 -2.98 -6.78
CA SER A 205 0.06 -1.82 -6.82
C SER A 205 -0.16 -0.82 -5.67
N ASP A 206 -1.41 -0.57 -5.31
CA ASP A 206 -1.77 0.25 -4.15
C ASP A 206 -1.28 -0.35 -2.83
N ARG A 207 -1.35 -1.68 -2.67
CA ARG A 207 -0.85 -2.37 -1.47
C ARG A 207 0.66 -2.28 -1.35
N VAL A 208 1.39 -2.48 -2.44
CA VAL A 208 2.84 -2.30 -2.49
C VAL A 208 3.21 -0.86 -2.13
N SER A 209 2.46 0.11 -2.64
CA SER A 209 2.65 1.52 -2.28
C SER A 209 2.39 1.78 -0.80
N THR A 210 1.38 1.17 -0.18
CA THR A 210 1.15 1.25 1.27
C THR A 210 2.34 0.65 2.04
N ILE A 211 2.84 -0.52 1.64
CA ILE A 211 4.02 -1.14 2.29
C ILE A 211 5.22 -0.19 2.27
N LYS A 212 5.52 0.42 1.12
CA LYS A 212 6.68 1.29 0.98
C LYS A 212 6.58 2.61 1.73
N ASN A 213 5.38 3.16 1.86
CA ASN A 213 5.18 4.51 2.39
C ASN A 213 4.81 4.53 3.88
N ASP A 214 4.09 3.50 4.34
CA ASP A 214 3.43 3.52 5.65
C ASP A 214 4.00 2.48 6.63
N VAL A 215 4.78 1.49 6.17
CA VAL A 215 5.44 0.48 7.02
C VAL A 215 6.88 0.90 7.30
N ASP A 216 7.27 0.88 8.57
CA ASP A 216 8.66 1.06 8.98
C ASP A 216 9.42 -0.26 8.83
N ALA A 217 10.31 -0.33 7.83
CA ALA A 217 11.07 -1.54 7.50
C ALA A 217 11.91 -2.04 8.70
N ASP A 218 12.46 -1.12 9.50
CA ASP A 218 13.31 -1.46 10.65
C ASP A 218 12.53 -2.20 11.77
N ALA A 219 11.18 -2.13 11.76
CA ALA A 219 10.32 -2.75 12.76
C ALA A 219 9.83 -4.15 12.37
N VAL A 220 9.92 -4.52 11.08
CA VAL A 220 9.45 -5.84 10.59
C VAL A 220 10.19 -7.02 11.25
N PRO A 221 11.53 -6.98 11.43
CA PRO A 221 12.27 -8.08 12.05
C PRO A 221 11.95 -8.32 13.55
N ALA A 222 11.12 -7.48 14.18
CA ALA A 222 10.69 -7.68 15.56
C ALA A 222 9.71 -8.87 15.72
N ALA A 223 9.02 -9.27 14.64
CA ALA A 223 8.14 -10.43 14.64
C ALA A 223 8.88 -11.66 14.11
N GLU A 224 9.11 -12.67 14.96
CA GLU A 224 9.48 -13.99 14.47
C GLU A 224 8.30 -14.56 13.64
N PRO A 225 8.54 -15.15 12.45
CA PRO A 225 9.82 -15.60 11.91
C PRO A 225 10.56 -14.62 10.96
N PHE A 226 10.19 -13.33 10.89
CA PHE A 226 10.83 -12.38 9.97
C PHE A 226 12.28 -12.08 10.35
N ASP A 227 13.15 -12.05 9.34
CA ASP A 227 14.54 -11.63 9.45
C ASP A 227 14.75 -10.22 8.87
N ASP A 228 16.00 -9.74 8.95
CA ASP A 228 16.39 -8.39 8.49
C ASP A 228 16.17 -8.20 6.98
N ASP A 229 16.14 -9.27 6.19
CA ASP A 229 16.03 -9.22 4.73
C ASP A 229 14.57 -9.37 4.24
N THR A 230 13.69 -9.94 5.07
CA THR A 230 12.28 -10.26 4.74
C THR A 230 11.51 -9.10 4.10
N TYR A 231 11.66 -7.87 4.62
CA TYR A 231 10.97 -6.71 4.04
C TYR A 231 11.47 -6.40 2.63
N ASP A 232 12.80 -6.29 2.46
CA ASP A 232 13.42 -5.89 1.20
C ASP A 232 13.19 -6.94 0.11
N ASP A 233 13.31 -8.23 0.45
CA ASP A 233 13.06 -9.34 -0.47
C ASP A 233 11.59 -9.37 -0.93
N THR A 234 10.64 -9.20 0.00
CA THR A 234 9.21 -9.19 -0.32
C THR A 234 8.82 -7.98 -1.18
N VAL A 235 9.36 -6.80 -0.88
CA VAL A 235 9.11 -5.60 -1.69
C VAL A 235 9.72 -5.75 -3.08
N THR A 236 10.94 -6.28 -3.18
CA THR A 236 11.62 -6.51 -4.47
C THR A 236 10.83 -7.49 -5.34
N LEU A 237 10.32 -8.58 -4.75
CA LEU A 237 9.43 -9.51 -5.44
C LEU A 237 8.22 -8.77 -6.04
N PHE A 238 7.48 -8.03 -5.20
CA PHE A 238 6.28 -7.33 -5.65
C PHE A 238 6.55 -6.26 -6.71
N GLU A 239 7.66 -5.54 -6.61
CA GLU A 239 8.04 -4.54 -7.63
C GLU A 239 8.39 -5.20 -8.96
N THR A 240 9.08 -6.34 -8.93
CA THR A 240 9.43 -7.10 -10.12
C THR A 240 8.18 -7.66 -10.79
N THR A 241 7.31 -8.33 -10.03
CA THR A 241 6.04 -8.86 -10.56
C THR A 241 5.15 -7.75 -11.10
N ARG A 242 5.06 -6.62 -10.39
CA ARG A 242 4.31 -5.46 -10.88
C ARG A 242 4.87 -4.98 -12.23
N ALA A 243 6.18 -4.86 -12.38
CA ALA A 243 6.78 -4.39 -13.63
C ALA A 243 6.42 -5.30 -14.81
N VAL A 244 6.53 -6.63 -14.63
CA VAL A 244 6.11 -7.61 -15.64
C VAL A 244 4.64 -7.44 -16.04
N LEU A 245 3.75 -7.24 -15.06
CA LEU A 245 2.32 -7.07 -15.31
C LEU A 245 1.97 -5.69 -15.91
N ASP A 246 2.70 -4.62 -15.56
CA ASP A 246 2.56 -3.28 -16.15
C ASP A 246 2.98 -3.32 -17.65
N ASP A 247 4.03 -4.08 -17.99
CA ASP A 247 4.45 -4.29 -19.39
C ASP A 247 3.41 -5.13 -20.16
N ALA A 248 2.86 -6.18 -19.55
CA ALA A 248 1.76 -6.95 -20.13
C ALA A 248 0.48 -6.10 -20.36
N SER A 249 0.13 -5.22 -19.41
CA SER A 249 -0.96 -4.23 -19.56
C SER A 249 -0.71 -3.34 -20.77
N SER A 250 0.51 -2.81 -20.89
CA SER A 250 0.91 -1.97 -22.03
C SER A 250 0.81 -2.71 -23.37
N GLY A 251 1.19 -4.00 -23.40
CA GLY A 251 1.02 -4.85 -24.58
C GLY A 251 -0.45 -5.07 -24.96
N LEU A 252 -1.32 -5.35 -23.98
CA LEU A 252 -2.77 -5.50 -24.21
C LEU A 252 -3.41 -4.21 -24.72
N ASP A 253 -3.02 -3.06 -24.16
CA ASP A 253 -3.47 -1.75 -24.65
C ASP A 253 -3.11 -1.52 -26.12
N ARG A 254 -1.92 -1.96 -26.55
CA ARG A 254 -1.50 -1.88 -27.96
C ARG A 254 -2.22 -2.90 -28.84
N MET A 255 -2.44 -4.11 -28.36
CA MET A 255 -3.28 -5.10 -29.05
C MET A 255 -4.68 -4.56 -29.32
N LEU A 256 -5.34 -3.97 -28.32
CA LEU A 256 -6.68 -3.41 -28.47
C LEU A 256 -6.72 -2.26 -29.47
N GLN A 257 -5.75 -1.34 -29.42
CA GLN A 257 -5.64 -0.27 -30.42
C GLN A 257 -5.40 -0.84 -31.82
N GLY A 258 -4.53 -1.85 -31.96
CA GLY A 258 -4.24 -2.48 -33.25
C GLY A 258 -5.46 -3.20 -33.84
N LEU A 259 -6.26 -3.88 -33.00
CA LEU A 259 -7.51 -4.52 -33.44
C LEU A 259 -8.54 -3.50 -33.93
N ASP A 260 -8.69 -2.37 -33.22
CA ASP A 260 -9.59 -1.26 -33.61
C ASP A 260 -9.16 -0.66 -34.96
N GLU A 261 -7.88 -0.32 -35.12
CA GLU A 261 -7.33 0.21 -36.39
C GLU A 261 -7.47 -0.81 -37.54
N PHE A 262 -7.26 -2.10 -37.28
CA PHE A 262 -7.40 -3.13 -38.30
C PHE A 262 -8.86 -3.36 -38.72
N GLN A 263 -9.80 -3.21 -37.77
CA GLN A 263 -11.22 -3.21 -38.09
C GLN A 263 -11.58 -2.00 -38.95
N GLU A 264 -11.14 -0.80 -38.58
CA GLU A 264 -11.37 0.41 -39.37
C GLU A 264 -10.81 0.25 -40.79
N ALA A 265 -9.62 -0.35 -40.96
CA ALA A 265 -9.03 -0.64 -42.27
C ALA A 265 -9.96 -1.48 -43.16
N ARG A 266 -10.57 -2.53 -42.60
CA ARG A 266 -11.53 -3.40 -43.32
C ARG A 266 -12.82 -2.67 -43.68
N GLU A 267 -13.29 -1.77 -42.82
CA GLU A 267 -14.47 -0.95 -43.09
C GLU A 267 -14.23 0.05 -44.23
N GLU A 268 -13.05 0.67 -44.28
CA GLU A 268 -12.67 1.60 -45.36
C GLU A 268 -12.48 0.89 -46.71
N GLU A 269 -11.94 -0.34 -46.72
CA GLU A 269 -11.88 -1.18 -47.93
C GLU A 269 -13.30 -1.48 -48.46
N ASP A 270 -14.24 -1.84 -47.58
CA ASP A 270 -15.64 -2.11 -47.93
C ASP A 270 -16.36 -0.85 -48.51
N ASP A 271 -15.90 0.35 -48.14
CA ASP A 271 -16.39 1.64 -48.66
C ASP A 271 -15.65 2.13 -49.93
N ASP A 272 -14.78 1.30 -50.52
CA ASP A 272 -13.92 1.57 -51.69
C ASP A 272 -12.92 2.74 -51.46
N ASP A 273 -12.44 2.98 -50.23
CA ASP A 273 -11.42 4.00 -49.88
C ASP A 273 -10.04 3.35 -49.58
N ASP A 274 -9.45 2.73 -50.61
CA ASP A 274 -8.18 1.98 -50.53
C ASP A 274 -7.03 2.77 -49.88
N ASP A 275 -6.96 4.10 -50.09
CA ASP A 275 -5.88 4.95 -49.53
C ASP A 275 -5.99 5.03 -47.98
N GLU A 276 -7.20 5.14 -47.42
CA GLU A 276 -7.41 5.18 -45.96
C GLU A 276 -7.29 3.78 -45.36
N ALA A 277 -7.76 2.74 -46.07
CA ALA A 277 -7.57 1.35 -45.66
C ALA A 277 -6.08 0.97 -45.55
N GLU A 278 -5.24 1.43 -46.49
CA GLU A 278 -3.79 1.26 -46.44
C GLU A 278 -3.18 1.95 -45.21
N ASP A 279 -3.51 3.22 -44.96
CA ASP A 279 -2.99 3.99 -43.81
C ASP A 279 -3.38 3.33 -42.47
N LYS A 280 -4.61 2.84 -42.34
CA LYS A 280 -5.13 2.16 -41.15
C LYS A 280 -4.49 0.79 -40.91
N ALA A 281 -4.29 0.02 -41.97
CA ALA A 281 -3.59 -1.24 -41.88
C ALA A 281 -2.11 -1.05 -41.47
N ASP A 282 -1.45 0.01 -41.95
CA ASP A 282 -0.08 0.36 -41.53
C ASP A 282 -0.02 0.67 -40.02
N GLU A 283 -0.95 1.48 -39.52
CA GLU A 283 -1.04 1.82 -38.08
C GLU A 283 -1.30 0.57 -37.23
N ALA A 284 -2.19 -0.33 -37.66
CA ALA A 284 -2.43 -1.60 -36.98
C ALA A 284 -1.16 -2.47 -36.88
N ARG A 285 -0.36 -2.57 -37.96
CA ARG A 285 0.93 -3.29 -37.93
C ARG A 285 1.88 -2.70 -36.92
N GLU A 286 2.04 -1.37 -36.90
CA GLU A 286 2.93 -0.71 -35.94
C GLU A 286 2.50 -1.02 -34.49
N LEU A 287 1.19 -1.03 -34.22
CA LEU A 287 0.65 -1.33 -32.90
C LEU A 287 0.85 -2.79 -32.48
N PHE A 288 0.68 -3.75 -33.39
CA PHE A 288 0.94 -5.17 -33.10
C PHE A 288 2.44 -5.45 -32.89
N ASP A 289 3.33 -4.80 -33.64
CA ASP A 289 4.79 -4.88 -33.43
C ASP A 289 5.20 -4.30 -32.06
N GLU A 290 4.60 -3.16 -31.67
CA GLU A 290 4.81 -2.61 -30.32
C GLU A 290 4.27 -3.54 -29.23
N ALA A 291 3.11 -4.17 -29.43
CA ALA A 291 2.56 -5.15 -28.49
C ALA A 291 3.48 -6.38 -28.33
N TYR A 292 4.03 -6.88 -29.45
CA TYR A 292 5.01 -7.96 -29.47
C TYR A 292 6.21 -7.64 -28.57
N ASP A 293 6.81 -6.45 -28.75
CA ASP A 293 7.97 -6.01 -27.98
C ASP A 293 7.64 -5.96 -26.47
N PHE A 294 6.47 -5.46 -26.08
CA PHE A 294 6.05 -5.43 -24.67
C PHE A 294 5.91 -6.83 -24.07
N PHE A 295 5.30 -7.78 -24.80
CA PHE A 295 5.16 -9.14 -24.30
C PHE A 295 6.49 -9.89 -24.26
N ASP A 296 7.40 -9.64 -25.21
CA ASP A 296 8.75 -10.24 -25.21
C ASP A 296 9.58 -9.72 -24.01
N ASP A 297 9.59 -8.40 -23.77
CA ASP A 297 10.25 -7.80 -22.61
C ASP A 297 9.67 -8.34 -21.28
N ALA A 298 8.34 -8.48 -21.21
CA ALA A 298 7.66 -9.02 -20.03
C ALA A 298 7.99 -10.50 -19.81
N ALA A 299 8.03 -11.31 -20.88
CA ALA A 299 8.37 -12.74 -20.82
C ALA A 299 9.82 -12.93 -20.35
N ASP A 300 10.77 -12.17 -20.91
CA ASP A 300 12.17 -12.17 -20.48
C ASP A 300 12.31 -11.84 -18.98
N ALA A 301 11.58 -10.82 -18.51
CA ALA A 301 11.57 -10.44 -17.11
C ALA A 301 10.91 -11.48 -16.20
N ALA A 302 9.88 -12.18 -16.66
CA ALA A 302 9.25 -13.29 -15.95
C ALA A 302 10.20 -14.50 -15.82
N GLY A 303 10.93 -14.82 -16.89
CA GLY A 303 11.94 -15.88 -16.90
C GLY A 303 13.12 -15.58 -15.97
N ASP A 304 13.58 -14.31 -15.93
CA ASP A 304 14.60 -13.85 -14.98
C ASP A 304 14.14 -13.95 -13.50
N ALA A 305 12.83 -13.98 -13.27
CA ALA A 305 12.21 -14.13 -11.95
C ALA A 305 11.80 -15.60 -11.62
N ASP A 306 12.21 -16.57 -12.44
CA ASP A 306 11.84 -17.99 -12.31
C ASP A 306 10.30 -18.23 -12.29
N ALA A 307 9.55 -17.40 -13.03
CA ALA A 307 8.08 -17.47 -13.11
C ALA A 307 7.61 -18.19 -14.39
N ASP A 308 8.05 -19.43 -14.59
CA ASP A 308 7.86 -20.23 -15.82
C ASP A 308 6.44 -20.20 -16.41
N ASP A 309 5.40 -20.29 -15.58
CA ASP A 309 4.00 -20.31 -16.02
C ASP A 309 3.56 -18.93 -16.56
N LEU A 310 4.06 -17.82 -15.99
CA LEU A 310 3.79 -16.47 -16.47
C LEU A 310 4.62 -16.16 -17.72
N GLU A 311 5.89 -16.58 -17.76
CA GLU A 311 6.72 -16.50 -18.97
C GLU A 311 5.99 -17.17 -20.14
N SER A 312 5.51 -18.41 -19.95
CA SER A 312 4.79 -19.14 -20.99
C SER A 312 3.52 -18.41 -21.48
N LEU A 313 2.73 -17.83 -20.55
CA LEU A 313 1.55 -17.06 -20.90
C LEU A 313 1.88 -15.79 -21.70
N LEU A 314 2.97 -15.11 -21.35
CA LEU A 314 3.43 -13.91 -22.04
C LEU A 314 4.01 -14.26 -23.43
N GLU A 315 4.70 -15.38 -23.57
CA GLU A 315 5.11 -15.91 -24.87
C GLU A 315 3.90 -16.24 -25.76
N ASP A 316 2.84 -16.83 -25.21
CA ASP A 316 1.61 -17.10 -25.96
C ASP A 316 0.95 -15.79 -26.43
N LEU A 317 0.88 -14.75 -25.58
CA LEU A 317 0.37 -13.42 -25.97
C LEU A 317 1.26 -12.73 -27.02
N ARG A 318 2.58 -12.88 -26.92
CA ARG A 318 3.52 -12.41 -27.94
C ARG A 318 3.26 -13.08 -29.29
N ASP A 319 3.02 -14.40 -29.29
CA ASP A 319 2.72 -15.15 -30.51
C ASP A 319 1.38 -14.70 -31.13
N VAL A 320 0.37 -14.37 -30.31
CA VAL A 320 -0.88 -13.75 -30.78
C VAL A 320 -0.61 -12.40 -31.45
N ALA A 321 0.24 -11.55 -30.87
CA ALA A 321 0.59 -10.26 -31.47
C ALA A 321 1.30 -10.42 -32.84
N ASP A 322 2.23 -11.37 -32.96
CA ASP A 322 2.92 -11.69 -34.23
C ASP A 322 1.95 -12.19 -35.32
N GLU A 323 0.96 -12.99 -34.92
CA GLU A 323 -0.09 -13.45 -35.84
C GLU A 323 -0.95 -12.29 -36.34
N ARG A 324 -1.40 -11.40 -35.43
CA ARG A 324 -2.18 -10.22 -35.81
C ARG A 324 -1.38 -9.23 -36.66
N TYR A 325 -0.09 -9.07 -36.39
CA TYR A 325 0.82 -8.31 -37.25
C TYR A 325 0.83 -8.89 -38.67
N THR A 326 0.98 -10.21 -38.79
CA THR A 326 1.01 -10.90 -40.09
C THR A 326 -0.30 -10.73 -40.85
N ASP A 327 -1.44 -10.83 -40.17
CA ASP A 327 -2.76 -10.60 -40.76
C ASP A 327 -2.91 -9.17 -41.31
N ALA A 328 -2.45 -8.16 -40.55
CA ALA A 328 -2.48 -6.77 -40.96
C ALA A 328 -1.50 -6.48 -42.12
N ASP A 329 -0.32 -7.12 -42.12
CA ASP A 329 0.67 -7.01 -43.20
C ASP A 329 0.16 -7.61 -44.52
N ASP A 330 -0.44 -8.81 -44.47
CA ASP A 330 -1.04 -9.45 -45.63
C ASP A 330 -2.21 -8.61 -46.20
N PHE A 331 -2.98 -7.95 -45.33
CA PHE A 331 -4.06 -7.05 -45.75
C PHE A 331 -3.52 -5.75 -46.39
N TYR A 332 -2.54 -5.10 -45.75
CA TYR A 332 -1.86 -3.92 -46.28
C TYR A 332 -1.32 -4.17 -47.70
N ASP A 333 -0.71 -5.34 -47.93
CA ASP A 333 -0.18 -5.75 -49.23
C ASP A 333 -1.28 -5.96 -50.30
N ASP A 334 -2.53 -6.24 -49.92
CA ASP A 334 -3.66 -6.42 -50.86
C ASP A 334 -4.32 -5.09 -51.25
N VAL A 335 -4.35 -4.11 -50.35
CA VAL A 335 -4.98 -2.79 -50.58
C VAL A 335 -4.05 -1.73 -51.17
N SER A 336 -2.72 -1.95 -51.17
CA SER A 336 -1.68 -1.04 -51.73
C SER A 336 -1.37 -1.19 -53.24
#